data_AF-A0A7Y2Y3T1-F1
#
_entry.id   AF-A0A7Y2Y3T1-F1
#
_cell.length_a   1.000
_cell.length_b   1.000
_cell.length_c   1.000
_cell.angle_alpha   90.00
_cell.angle_beta   90.00
_cell.angle_gamma   90.00
#
_symmetry.space_group_name_H-M   'P 1'
#
loop_
_entity.id
_entity.type
_entity.pdbx_description
1 polymer ?
#
loop_
_entity_poly.entity_id
_entity_poly.type
_entity_poly.pdbx_seq_one_letter_code
_entity_poly.pdbx_strand_id
1 'polypeptide(L)'
;MVDDYSFNKFCELLSDEAILKTSTAFGVAKQFQTYIADIKSQVLKELMNRTENQDVYLDFLINEIEKQEYIKDAGLRYIERWLKEYDTTVEDILERADFSEPIYAVLARHYNDMEPFSEEKDKAFLVQSSFLSYFCKLYADELIDFLKSKKPKPKKQEVIPPTNNKPFKDEYLIAFCKEISNERAIKENTFMQLYDYGITHYGPYLESEITENLLLLNKDKKEDYLNYVLDKINKTPFASIPEDYIDKWLTKYKVDRNEFPNFKNQELNEVLETYYASEHITTYDKQHALLDIQIDFYCYAAMLEVKKIVTFIETKSGKQKETPLTVKQEKSKQLTVNQIVLLLQETGFFNHPNIENASKVKQSELISLLTGLNGKNIKTAIQKLDKKPSELGENYQKDNDKIERILDNLS
;
A
#
# COMPACT_ATOMS: atom_id res chain seq x y z
N MET A 1 15.02 -13.47 -20.60
CA MET A 1 14.28 -12.22 -20.83
C MET A 1 12.97 -12.64 -21.47
N VAL A 2 11.89 -12.57 -20.70
CA VAL A 2 10.54 -12.92 -21.16
C VAL A 2 10.04 -11.74 -22.00
N ASP A 3 9.49 -12.01 -23.17
CA ASP A 3 9.05 -10.99 -24.12
C ASP A 3 7.64 -10.51 -23.72
N ASP A 4 7.55 -9.73 -22.64
CA ASP A 4 6.31 -9.16 -22.09
C ASP A 4 5.74 -8.01 -22.96
N TYR A 5 6.23 -7.87 -24.19
CA TYR A 5 5.89 -6.77 -25.11
C TYR A 5 4.37 -6.67 -25.35
N SER A 6 3.70 -7.78 -25.65
CA SER A 6 2.25 -7.77 -25.93
C SER A 6 1.40 -7.46 -24.70
N PHE A 7 1.82 -7.90 -23.50
CA PHE A 7 1.11 -7.61 -22.26
C PHE A 7 1.24 -6.12 -21.87
N ASN A 8 2.45 -5.57 -21.93
CA ASN A 8 2.68 -4.16 -21.66
C ASN A 8 1.93 -3.27 -22.66
N LYS A 9 1.95 -3.62 -23.96
CA LYS A 9 1.20 -2.89 -24.98
C LYS A 9 -0.31 -2.95 -24.79
N PHE A 10 -0.83 -4.09 -24.34
CA PHE A 10 -2.23 -4.24 -23.97
C PHE A 10 -2.61 -3.29 -22.83
N CYS A 11 -1.81 -3.27 -21.75
CA CYS A 11 -2.02 -2.40 -20.60
C CYS A 11 -1.88 -0.90 -20.95
N GLU A 12 -0.88 -0.53 -21.76
CA GLU A 12 -0.72 0.84 -22.28
C GLU A 12 -1.98 1.29 -23.04
N LEU A 13 -2.51 0.42 -23.92
CA LEU A 13 -3.67 0.73 -24.74
C LEU A 13 -4.96 0.88 -23.91
N LEU A 14 -5.08 0.18 -22.78
CA LEU A 14 -6.20 0.35 -21.85
C LEU A 14 -6.19 1.70 -21.13
N SER A 15 -5.02 2.32 -20.95
CA SER A 15 -4.85 3.58 -20.22
C SER A 15 -4.65 4.79 -21.14
N ASP A 16 -4.66 4.61 -22.45
CA ASP A 16 -4.47 5.71 -23.39
C ASP A 16 -5.79 6.45 -23.67
N GLU A 17 -6.06 7.48 -22.86
CA GLU A 17 -7.22 8.38 -23.03
C GLU A 17 -7.20 9.16 -24.36
N ALA A 18 -6.04 9.28 -24.99
CA ALA A 18 -5.84 10.05 -26.22
C ALA A 18 -5.72 9.17 -27.46
N ILE A 19 -5.91 7.85 -27.36
CA ILE A 19 -5.68 6.90 -28.46
C ILE A 19 -6.48 7.25 -29.72
N LEU A 20 -7.68 7.81 -29.55
CA LEU A 20 -8.52 8.25 -30.67
C LEU A 20 -7.93 9.44 -31.46
N LYS A 21 -6.87 10.09 -30.99
CA LYS A 21 -6.17 11.11 -31.80
C LYS A 21 -5.34 10.49 -32.92
N THR A 22 -4.99 9.21 -32.78
CA THR A 22 -4.04 8.51 -33.68
C THR A 22 -4.57 7.19 -34.22
N SER A 23 -5.66 6.66 -33.66
CA SER A 23 -6.26 5.39 -34.04
C SER A 23 -7.79 5.47 -34.00
N THR A 24 -8.45 4.45 -34.54
CA THR A 24 -9.91 4.32 -34.46
C THR A 24 -10.31 3.30 -33.41
N ALA A 25 -11.53 3.40 -32.89
CA ALA A 25 -12.05 2.40 -31.95
C ALA A 25 -11.99 0.97 -32.53
N PHE A 26 -12.26 0.82 -33.84
CA PHE A 26 -12.13 -0.48 -34.51
C PHE A 26 -10.66 -0.94 -34.61
N GLY A 27 -9.74 -0.02 -34.93
CA GLY A 27 -8.31 -0.31 -34.98
C GLY A 27 -7.77 -0.78 -33.63
N VAL A 28 -8.18 -0.12 -32.56
CA VAL A 28 -7.86 -0.50 -31.17
C VAL A 28 -8.43 -1.89 -30.83
N ALA A 29 -9.67 -2.19 -31.21
CA ALA A 29 -10.24 -3.53 -31.01
C ALA A 29 -9.42 -4.63 -31.71
N LYS A 30 -8.95 -4.39 -32.94
CA LYS A 30 -8.08 -5.35 -33.66
C LYS A 30 -6.70 -5.52 -33.01
N GLN A 31 -6.14 -4.45 -32.45
CA GLN A 31 -4.92 -4.54 -31.65
C GLN A 31 -5.14 -5.39 -30.40
N PHE A 32 -6.24 -5.19 -29.66
CA PHE A 32 -6.58 -6.02 -28.51
C PHE A 32 -6.74 -7.50 -28.87
N GLN A 33 -7.43 -7.83 -29.96
CA GLN A 33 -7.58 -9.21 -30.44
C GLN A 33 -6.21 -9.88 -30.67
N THR A 34 -5.26 -9.14 -31.24
CA THR A 34 -3.90 -9.63 -31.51
C THR A 34 -3.14 -9.85 -30.20
N TYR A 35 -3.12 -8.84 -29.31
CA TYR A 35 -2.40 -8.94 -28.04
C TYR A 35 -2.95 -10.02 -27.13
N ILE A 36 -4.28 -10.17 -27.03
CA ILE A 36 -4.88 -11.22 -26.20
C ILE A 36 -4.47 -12.61 -26.66
N ALA A 37 -4.44 -12.87 -27.97
CA ALA A 37 -4.02 -14.17 -28.49
C ALA A 37 -2.57 -14.50 -28.08
N ASP A 38 -1.68 -13.52 -28.21
CA ASP A 38 -0.27 -13.65 -27.83
C ASP A 38 -0.10 -13.84 -26.32
N ILE A 39 -0.74 -12.98 -25.52
CA ILE A 39 -0.68 -13.02 -24.05
C ILE A 39 -1.19 -14.38 -23.55
N LYS A 40 -2.34 -14.85 -24.05
CA LYS A 40 -2.89 -16.16 -23.67
C LYS A 40 -1.89 -17.29 -23.95
N SER A 41 -1.19 -17.24 -25.09
CA SER A 41 -0.15 -18.21 -25.44
C SER A 41 1.07 -18.14 -24.52
N GLN A 42 1.56 -16.93 -24.23
CA GLN A 42 2.70 -16.70 -23.33
C GLN A 42 2.40 -17.15 -21.90
N VAL A 43 1.23 -16.78 -21.37
CA VAL A 43 0.79 -17.19 -20.03
C VAL A 43 0.74 -18.71 -19.91
N LEU A 44 0.20 -19.42 -20.91
CA LEU A 44 0.17 -20.88 -20.89
C LEU A 44 1.58 -21.50 -20.87
N LYS A 45 2.52 -20.95 -21.66
CA LYS A 45 3.93 -21.40 -21.64
C LYS A 45 4.59 -21.16 -20.29
N GLU A 46 4.38 -19.99 -19.70
CA GLU A 46 4.92 -19.64 -18.37
C GLU A 46 4.35 -20.56 -17.27
N LEU A 47 3.06 -20.84 -17.31
CA LEU A 47 2.43 -21.78 -16.37
C LEU A 47 2.98 -23.20 -16.51
N MET A 48 3.32 -23.64 -17.72
CA MET A 48 3.96 -24.95 -17.91
C MET A 48 5.39 -25.01 -17.34
N ASN A 49 6.12 -23.89 -17.39
CA ASN A 49 7.50 -23.81 -16.90
C ASN A 49 7.57 -23.58 -15.38
N ARG A 50 6.52 -23.04 -14.76
CA ARG A 50 6.45 -22.75 -13.32
C ARG A 50 5.80 -23.91 -12.57
N THR A 51 6.54 -24.52 -11.64
CA THR A 51 6.02 -25.61 -10.80
C THR A 51 5.35 -25.13 -9.50
N GLU A 52 5.62 -23.89 -9.08
CA GLU A 52 5.11 -23.26 -7.85
C GLU A 52 4.71 -21.79 -8.12
N ASN A 53 3.84 -21.22 -7.27
CA ASN A 53 3.40 -19.80 -7.31
C ASN A 53 2.72 -19.36 -8.63
N GLN A 54 2.06 -20.29 -9.32
CA GLN A 54 1.29 -19.99 -10.53
C GLN A 54 0.12 -19.03 -10.27
N ASP A 55 -0.51 -19.16 -9.11
CA ASP A 55 -1.56 -18.28 -8.61
C ASP A 55 -1.06 -16.85 -8.40
N VAL A 56 0.12 -16.67 -7.80
CA VAL A 56 0.76 -15.36 -7.59
C VAL A 56 1.06 -14.66 -8.92
N TYR A 57 1.56 -15.42 -9.91
CA TYR A 57 1.81 -14.89 -11.24
C TYR A 57 0.52 -14.45 -11.95
N LEU A 58 -0.55 -15.25 -11.86
CA LEU A 58 -1.85 -14.90 -12.44
C LEU A 58 -2.50 -13.72 -11.72
N ASP A 59 -2.36 -13.63 -10.39
CA ASP A 59 -2.81 -12.49 -9.59
C ASP A 59 -2.08 -11.20 -9.98
N PHE A 60 -0.76 -11.28 -10.19
CA PHE A 60 0.02 -10.16 -10.70
C PHE A 60 -0.56 -9.64 -12.02
N LEU A 61 -0.75 -10.52 -13.02
CA LEU A 61 -1.29 -10.10 -14.33
C LEU A 61 -2.71 -9.52 -14.24
N ILE A 62 -3.57 -10.10 -13.38
CA ILE A 62 -4.93 -9.57 -13.16
C ILE A 62 -4.84 -8.16 -12.55
N ASN A 63 -4.03 -7.98 -11.52
CA ASN A 63 -3.84 -6.68 -10.88
C ASN A 63 -3.26 -5.64 -11.86
N GLU A 64 -2.34 -6.05 -12.72
CA GLU A 64 -1.77 -5.20 -13.76
C GLU A 64 -2.82 -4.73 -14.79
N ILE A 65 -3.87 -5.51 -15.05
CA ILE A 65 -4.99 -5.10 -15.91
C ILE A 65 -5.98 -4.22 -15.11
N GLU A 66 -6.39 -4.66 -13.92
CA GLU A 66 -7.41 -3.97 -13.11
C GLU A 66 -6.97 -2.56 -12.68
N LYS A 67 -5.66 -2.30 -12.59
CA LYS A 67 -5.10 -0.97 -12.25
C LYS A 67 -5.10 0.04 -13.41
N GLN A 68 -5.43 -0.38 -14.63
CA GLN A 68 -5.44 0.53 -15.79
C GLN A 68 -6.64 1.49 -15.75
N GLU A 69 -6.54 2.64 -16.43
CA GLU A 69 -7.47 3.77 -16.29
C GLU A 69 -8.73 3.67 -17.17
N TYR A 70 -8.97 2.53 -17.83
CA TYR A 70 -10.22 2.30 -18.57
C TYR A 70 -11.47 2.34 -17.68
N ILE A 71 -12.61 2.61 -18.32
CA ILE A 71 -13.92 2.72 -17.68
C ILE A 71 -14.47 1.33 -17.35
N LYS A 72 -14.30 0.90 -16.09
CA LYS A 72 -14.66 -0.46 -15.62
C LYS A 72 -16.15 -0.77 -15.70
N ASP A 73 -17.03 0.22 -15.76
CA ASP A 73 -18.49 0.05 -15.85
C ASP A 73 -19.03 0.23 -17.28
N ALA A 74 -18.17 0.38 -18.30
CA ALA A 74 -18.51 0.57 -19.71
C ALA A 74 -19.13 -0.67 -20.40
N GLY A 75 -20.25 -1.16 -19.88
CA GLY A 75 -21.00 -2.28 -20.46
C GLY A 75 -21.84 -1.88 -21.68
N LEU A 76 -22.70 -2.80 -22.15
CA LEU A 76 -23.55 -2.65 -23.34
C LEU A 76 -24.30 -1.30 -23.43
N ARG A 77 -24.70 -0.73 -22.29
CA ARG A 77 -25.40 0.58 -22.23
C ARG A 77 -24.64 1.72 -22.90
N TYR A 78 -23.31 1.66 -22.97
CA TYR A 78 -22.48 2.69 -23.59
C TYR A 78 -22.64 2.73 -25.12
N ILE A 79 -22.96 1.59 -25.73
CA ILE A 79 -23.07 1.45 -27.20
C ILE A 79 -24.48 1.11 -27.68
N GLU A 80 -25.40 0.78 -26.77
CA GLU A 80 -26.78 0.35 -27.09
C GLU A 80 -27.51 1.31 -28.03
N ARG A 81 -27.39 2.62 -27.79
CA ARG A 81 -27.97 3.63 -28.69
C ARG A 81 -27.43 3.50 -30.12
N TRP A 82 -26.13 3.31 -30.25
CA TRP A 82 -25.46 3.24 -31.55
C TRP A 82 -25.75 1.91 -32.26
N LEU A 83 -25.72 0.79 -31.53
CA LEU A 83 -26.11 -0.51 -32.07
C LEU A 83 -27.53 -0.46 -32.67
N LYS A 84 -28.46 0.17 -31.96
CA LYS A 84 -29.84 0.37 -32.44
C LYS A 84 -29.93 1.31 -33.64
N GLU A 85 -29.15 2.38 -33.65
CA GLU A 85 -29.15 3.36 -34.74
C GLU A 85 -28.61 2.79 -36.04
N TYR A 86 -27.60 1.92 -35.96
CA TYR A 86 -26.95 1.30 -37.11
C TYR A 86 -27.47 -0.11 -37.44
N ASP A 87 -28.51 -0.57 -36.75
CA ASP A 87 -29.12 -1.90 -36.92
C ASP A 87 -28.09 -3.05 -36.94
N THR A 88 -27.22 -3.07 -35.93
CA THR A 88 -26.07 -4.00 -35.87
C THR A 88 -25.85 -4.57 -34.47
N THR A 89 -24.99 -5.58 -34.36
CA THR A 89 -24.64 -6.25 -33.11
C THR A 89 -23.14 -6.18 -32.83
N VAL A 90 -22.73 -6.41 -31.58
CA VAL A 90 -21.30 -6.45 -31.22
C VAL A 90 -20.60 -7.60 -31.95
N GLU A 91 -21.27 -8.73 -32.04
CA GLU A 91 -20.78 -9.94 -32.72
C GLU A 91 -20.53 -9.66 -34.21
N ASP A 92 -21.47 -9.01 -34.90
CA ASP A 92 -21.31 -8.61 -36.30
C ASP A 92 -20.12 -7.64 -36.49
N ILE A 93 -19.91 -6.74 -35.53
CA ILE A 93 -18.78 -5.79 -35.56
C ILE A 93 -17.43 -6.53 -35.38
N LEU A 94 -17.34 -7.47 -34.45
CA LEU A 94 -16.08 -8.10 -34.09
C LEU A 94 -15.68 -9.26 -35.01
N GLU A 95 -16.64 -10.05 -35.48
CA GLU A 95 -16.41 -11.31 -36.20
C GLU A 95 -16.50 -11.18 -37.73
N ARG A 96 -17.43 -10.37 -38.25
CA ARG A 96 -17.75 -10.36 -39.69
C ARG A 96 -17.05 -9.26 -40.47
N ALA A 97 -16.69 -8.15 -39.82
CA ALA A 97 -15.93 -7.04 -40.44
C ALA A 97 -16.43 -6.65 -41.84
N ASP A 98 -17.76 -6.56 -42.03
CA ASP A 98 -18.33 -6.15 -43.30
C ASP A 98 -18.22 -4.62 -43.45
N PHE A 99 -17.12 -4.17 -44.04
CA PHE A 99 -16.85 -2.74 -44.26
C PHE A 99 -17.87 -2.03 -45.18
N SER A 100 -18.82 -2.75 -45.78
CA SER A 100 -19.94 -2.15 -46.50
C SER A 100 -21.08 -1.68 -45.57
N GLU A 101 -21.11 -2.14 -44.32
CA GLU A 101 -22.11 -1.73 -43.33
C GLU A 101 -21.90 -0.27 -42.87
N PRO A 102 -22.98 0.53 -42.68
CA PRO A 102 -22.87 1.96 -42.40
C PRO A 102 -22.09 2.30 -41.13
N ILE A 103 -22.05 1.40 -40.14
CA ILE A 103 -21.31 1.63 -38.90
C ILE A 103 -19.79 1.73 -39.14
N TYR A 104 -19.23 1.01 -40.11
CA TYR A 104 -17.77 1.03 -40.36
C TYR A 104 -17.31 2.31 -41.02
N ALA A 105 -18.18 3.02 -41.74
CA ALA A 105 -17.90 4.37 -42.23
C ALA A 105 -17.55 5.34 -41.09
N VAL A 106 -17.96 5.00 -39.86
CA VAL A 106 -17.78 5.80 -38.66
C VAL A 106 -16.80 5.15 -37.66
N LEU A 107 -16.80 3.82 -37.54
CA LEU A 107 -15.95 3.09 -36.59
C LEU A 107 -14.52 2.87 -37.10
N ALA A 108 -14.34 2.72 -38.42
CA ALA A 108 -13.06 2.36 -39.04
C ALA A 108 -12.38 3.54 -39.74
N ARG A 109 -13.11 4.60 -40.07
CA ARG A 109 -12.55 5.86 -40.58
C ARG A 109 -12.13 6.76 -39.42
N HIS A 110 -10.94 7.34 -39.48
CA HIS A 110 -10.50 8.27 -38.44
C HIS A 110 -11.31 9.58 -38.54
N TYR A 111 -11.85 10.08 -37.44
CA TYR A 111 -12.72 11.27 -37.48
C TYR A 111 -11.97 12.54 -37.93
N ASN A 112 -10.64 12.59 -37.78
CA ASN A 112 -9.82 13.68 -38.36
C ASN A 112 -9.74 13.66 -39.89
N ASP A 113 -10.09 12.55 -40.54
CA ASP A 113 -10.16 12.45 -42.00
C ASP A 113 -11.53 12.90 -42.54
N MET A 114 -12.44 13.32 -41.65
CA MET A 114 -13.76 13.86 -41.98
C MET A 114 -13.71 15.39 -42.06
N GLU A 115 -14.70 15.98 -42.75
CA GLU A 115 -14.80 17.43 -42.92
C GLU A 115 -14.76 18.17 -41.57
N PRO A 116 -13.88 19.17 -41.40
CA PRO A 116 -13.81 19.96 -40.17
C PRO A 116 -15.14 20.63 -39.84
N PHE A 117 -15.52 20.63 -38.55
CA PHE A 117 -16.75 21.25 -38.04
C PHE A 117 -18.05 20.69 -38.65
N SER A 118 -18.05 19.42 -39.08
CA SER A 118 -19.24 18.73 -39.59
C SER A 118 -19.93 17.91 -38.51
N GLU A 119 -21.27 17.79 -38.61
CA GLU A 119 -22.06 16.90 -37.74
C GLU A 119 -21.60 15.43 -37.85
N GLU A 120 -21.12 15.02 -39.01
CA GLU A 120 -20.58 13.68 -39.25
C GLU A 120 -19.32 13.42 -38.42
N LYS A 121 -18.41 14.41 -38.35
CA LYS A 121 -17.19 14.33 -37.54
C LYS A 121 -17.50 14.23 -36.05
N ASP A 122 -18.39 15.08 -35.55
CA ASP A 122 -18.78 15.08 -34.13
C ASP A 122 -19.46 13.76 -33.75
N LYS A 123 -20.35 13.28 -34.61
CA LYS A 123 -20.98 11.97 -34.44
C LYS A 123 -19.95 10.85 -34.45
N ALA A 124 -18.98 10.88 -35.35
CA ALA A 124 -17.93 9.86 -35.42
C ALA A 124 -17.06 9.80 -34.17
N PHE A 125 -16.69 10.96 -33.64
CA PHE A 125 -15.97 11.03 -32.38
C PHE A 125 -16.77 10.42 -31.23
N LEU A 126 -18.07 10.71 -31.13
CA LEU A 126 -18.93 10.17 -30.07
C LEU A 126 -19.12 8.65 -30.20
N VAL A 127 -19.35 8.15 -31.41
CA VAL A 127 -19.47 6.71 -31.68
C VAL A 127 -18.17 6.01 -31.30
N GLN A 128 -17.02 6.49 -31.80
CA GLN A 128 -15.72 5.88 -31.50
C GLN A 128 -15.38 5.95 -30.01
N SER A 129 -15.69 7.04 -29.31
CA SER A 129 -15.48 7.15 -27.86
C SER A 129 -16.31 6.14 -27.08
N SER A 130 -17.60 6.00 -27.40
CA SER A 130 -18.47 5.00 -26.78
C SER A 130 -17.97 3.57 -26.99
N PHE A 131 -17.59 3.24 -28.23
CA PHE A 131 -17.10 1.91 -28.58
C PHE A 131 -15.72 1.61 -28.01
N LEU A 132 -14.81 2.60 -27.95
CA LEU A 132 -13.51 2.44 -27.32
C LEU A 132 -13.66 2.04 -25.86
N SER A 133 -14.45 2.77 -25.07
CA SER A 133 -14.67 2.45 -23.66
C SER A 133 -15.25 1.05 -23.47
N TYR A 134 -16.21 0.68 -24.34
CA TYR A 134 -16.78 -0.66 -24.35
C TYR A 134 -15.75 -1.74 -24.69
N PHE A 135 -14.93 -1.55 -25.73
CA PHE A 135 -13.90 -2.50 -26.13
C PHE A 135 -12.81 -2.65 -25.09
N CYS A 136 -12.33 -1.57 -24.48
CA CYS A 136 -11.36 -1.63 -23.38
C CYS A 136 -11.89 -2.50 -22.24
N LYS A 137 -13.14 -2.29 -21.82
CA LYS A 137 -13.77 -3.14 -20.80
C LYS A 137 -13.90 -4.59 -21.27
N LEU A 138 -14.48 -4.82 -22.45
CA LEU A 138 -14.74 -6.15 -22.99
C LEU A 138 -13.47 -7.01 -23.00
N TYR A 139 -12.38 -6.44 -23.52
CA TYR A 139 -11.12 -7.16 -23.67
C TYR A 139 -10.33 -7.28 -22.35
N ALA A 140 -10.43 -6.30 -21.46
CA ALA A 140 -9.90 -6.43 -20.10
C ALA A 140 -10.61 -7.57 -19.34
N ASP A 141 -11.94 -7.60 -19.37
CA ASP A 141 -12.75 -8.64 -18.73
C ASP A 141 -12.45 -10.02 -19.35
N GLU A 142 -12.36 -10.14 -20.68
CA GLU A 142 -12.00 -11.38 -21.36
C GLU A 142 -10.66 -11.94 -20.89
N LEU A 143 -9.64 -11.07 -20.79
CA LEU A 143 -8.31 -11.49 -20.37
C LEU A 143 -8.27 -11.84 -18.88
N ILE A 144 -8.92 -11.04 -18.03
CA ILE A 144 -9.06 -11.32 -16.59
C ILE A 144 -9.76 -12.66 -16.35
N ASP A 145 -10.86 -12.94 -17.06
CA ASP A 145 -11.60 -14.18 -16.95
C ASP A 145 -10.75 -15.38 -17.40
N PHE A 146 -10.00 -15.20 -18.49
CA PHE A 146 -9.02 -16.20 -18.91
C PHE A 146 -7.99 -16.47 -17.80
N LEU A 147 -7.37 -15.45 -17.23
CA LEU A 147 -6.36 -15.60 -16.17
C LEU A 147 -6.96 -16.27 -14.92
N LYS A 148 -8.14 -15.85 -14.49
CA LYS A 148 -8.90 -16.47 -13.38
C LYS A 148 -9.19 -17.95 -13.66
N SER A 149 -9.53 -18.30 -14.90
CA SER A 149 -9.80 -19.70 -15.30
C SER A 149 -8.56 -20.61 -15.23
N LYS A 150 -7.35 -20.04 -15.30
CA LYS A 150 -6.09 -20.79 -15.22
C LYS A 150 -5.56 -20.94 -13.80
N LYS A 151 -6.14 -20.24 -12.83
CA LYS A 151 -5.79 -20.46 -11.43
C LYS A 151 -6.04 -21.92 -11.07
N PRO A 152 -5.12 -22.57 -10.33
CA PRO A 152 -5.33 -23.94 -9.89
C PRO A 152 -6.67 -23.99 -9.15
N LYS A 153 -7.57 -24.85 -9.62
CA LYS A 153 -8.87 -25.04 -8.96
C LYS A 153 -8.58 -25.35 -7.49
N PRO A 154 -9.19 -24.63 -6.54
CA PRO A 154 -9.03 -24.98 -5.14
C PRO A 154 -9.39 -26.46 -5.02
N LYS A 155 -8.52 -27.25 -4.38
CA LYS A 155 -8.88 -28.62 -3.97
C LYS A 155 -10.23 -28.50 -3.29
N LYS A 156 -11.24 -29.19 -3.81
CA LYS A 156 -12.62 -29.15 -3.31
C LYS A 156 -12.61 -29.26 -1.78
N GLN A 157 -12.72 -28.13 -1.11
CA GLN A 157 -13.43 -28.03 0.15
C GLN A 157 -14.84 -27.61 -0.26
N GLU A 158 -15.81 -28.38 0.20
CA GLU A 158 -17.22 -28.21 -0.14
C GLU A 158 -17.66 -26.76 0.08
N VAL A 159 -18.40 -26.25 -0.91
CA VAL A 159 -18.96 -24.89 -0.91
C VAL A 159 -19.97 -24.78 0.24
N ILE A 160 -19.72 -23.87 1.16
CA ILE A 160 -20.71 -23.34 2.10
C ILE A 160 -20.90 -21.84 1.75
N PRO A 161 -22.13 -21.28 1.80
CA PRO A 161 -22.44 -19.90 1.40
C PRO A 161 -21.63 -18.87 2.21
N PRO A 162 -21.58 -17.58 1.79
CA PRO A 162 -20.73 -16.59 2.44
C PRO A 162 -21.23 -16.32 3.85
N THR A 163 -20.57 -16.93 4.83
CA THR A 163 -20.57 -16.50 6.22
C THR A 163 -19.19 -15.96 6.54
N ASN A 164 -19.16 -14.72 7.03
CA ASN A 164 -18.04 -14.16 7.78
C ASN A 164 -17.55 -15.17 8.81
N ASN A 165 -16.50 -15.92 8.49
CA ASN A 165 -15.87 -16.89 9.39
C ASN A 165 -14.34 -16.94 9.16
N LYS A 166 -13.71 -15.82 8.79
CA LYS A 166 -12.30 -15.65 9.19
C LYS A 166 -12.30 -15.47 10.71
N PRO A 167 -11.50 -16.23 11.48
CA PRO A 167 -11.47 -16.12 12.94
C PRO A 167 -10.77 -14.84 13.44
N PHE A 168 -10.40 -13.94 12.53
CA PHE A 168 -9.68 -12.70 12.78
C PHE A 168 -10.07 -11.64 11.74
N LYS A 169 -9.95 -10.37 12.10
CA LYS A 169 -10.15 -9.20 11.23
C LYS A 169 -8.92 -9.01 10.32
N ASP A 170 -9.10 -8.47 9.12
CA ASP A 170 -7.99 -8.13 8.23
C ASP A 170 -8.23 -6.84 7.43
N GLU A 171 -9.16 -6.00 7.90
CA GLU A 171 -9.60 -4.77 7.23
C GLU A 171 -8.45 -3.76 7.16
N TYR A 172 -7.77 -3.53 8.29
CA TYR A 172 -6.65 -2.60 8.37
C TYR A 172 -5.38 -3.17 7.77
N LEU A 173 -5.19 -4.49 7.77
CA LEU A 173 -4.10 -5.11 7.02
C LEU A 173 -4.23 -4.84 5.53
N ILE A 174 -5.43 -5.01 4.97
CA ILE A 174 -5.70 -4.76 3.56
C ILE A 174 -5.51 -3.26 3.24
N ALA A 175 -6.09 -2.37 4.06
CA ALA A 175 -5.95 -0.93 3.86
C ALA A 175 -4.49 -0.47 3.95
N PHE A 176 -3.76 -0.93 4.97
CA PHE A 176 -2.34 -0.63 5.12
C PHE A 176 -1.54 -1.07 3.90
N CYS A 177 -1.65 -2.34 3.49
CA CYS A 177 -0.91 -2.86 2.34
C CYS A 177 -1.22 -2.10 1.05
N LYS A 178 -2.49 -1.69 0.87
CA LYS A 178 -2.91 -0.90 -0.29
C LYS A 178 -2.25 0.47 -0.28
N GLU A 179 -2.33 1.20 0.83
CA GLU A 179 -1.82 2.57 0.91
C GLU A 179 -0.31 2.67 0.79
N ILE A 180 0.45 1.69 1.30
CA ILE A 180 1.91 1.68 1.18
C ILE A 180 2.41 1.15 -0.18
N SER A 181 1.52 0.63 -1.02
CA SER A 181 1.87 0.09 -2.35
C SER A 181 1.48 1.02 -3.51
N ASN A 182 0.83 2.15 -3.23
CA ASN A 182 0.24 3.05 -4.21
C ASN A 182 1.12 4.29 -4.46
N GLU A 183 2.33 4.12 -5.00
CA GLU A 183 3.25 5.23 -5.28
C GLU A 183 2.67 6.20 -6.31
N ARG A 184 1.82 5.70 -7.21
CA ARG A 184 1.15 6.51 -8.24
C ARG A 184 0.23 7.57 -7.67
N ALA A 185 -0.19 7.46 -6.41
CA ALA A 185 -0.97 8.50 -5.76
C ALA A 185 -0.24 9.86 -5.70
N ILE A 186 1.10 9.87 -5.84
CA ILE A 186 1.92 11.10 -5.97
C ILE A 186 1.56 11.89 -7.26
N LYS A 187 0.93 11.25 -8.25
CA LYS A 187 0.41 11.94 -9.44
C LYS A 187 -0.87 12.71 -9.20
N GLU A 188 -1.51 12.54 -8.05
CA GLU A 188 -2.75 13.25 -7.71
C GLU A 188 -2.63 14.02 -6.39
N ASN A 189 -1.54 13.77 -5.64
CA ASN A 189 -1.31 14.30 -4.31
C ASN A 189 0.18 14.63 -4.13
N THR A 190 0.48 15.42 -3.11
CA THR A 190 1.86 15.68 -2.69
C THR A 190 2.36 14.54 -1.80
N PHE A 191 3.68 14.35 -1.73
CA PHE A 191 4.28 13.40 -0.80
C PHE A 191 3.82 13.66 0.63
N MET A 192 3.85 14.91 1.10
CA MET A 192 3.47 15.24 2.48
C MET A 192 2.01 14.89 2.79
N GLN A 193 1.08 15.13 1.85
CA GLN A 193 -0.32 14.72 2.02
C GLN A 193 -0.46 13.20 2.14
N LEU A 194 0.22 12.44 1.26
CA LEU A 194 0.16 10.99 1.33
C LEU A 194 0.85 10.43 2.58
N TYR A 195 1.93 11.07 3.03
CA TYR A 195 2.62 10.69 4.25
C TYR A 195 1.69 10.79 5.47
N ASP A 196 0.98 11.92 5.61
CA ASP A 196 0.11 12.19 6.76
C ASP A 196 -1.22 11.41 6.71
N TYR A 197 -1.84 11.31 5.54
CA TYR A 197 -3.21 10.77 5.41
C TYR A 197 -3.29 9.36 4.82
N GLY A 198 -2.22 8.85 4.21
CA GLY A 198 -2.17 7.52 3.63
C GLY A 198 -1.19 6.60 4.36
N ILE A 199 0.11 6.84 4.15
CA ILE A 199 1.21 5.96 4.55
C ILE A 199 1.21 5.71 6.07
N THR A 200 1.17 6.78 6.87
CA THR A 200 1.24 6.65 8.34
C THR A 200 -0.12 6.46 9.01
N HIS A 201 -1.21 6.73 8.28
CA HIS A 201 -2.57 6.73 8.84
C HIS A 201 -2.99 5.35 9.33
N TYR A 202 -2.76 4.31 8.53
CA TYR A 202 -3.28 2.95 8.82
C TYR A 202 -2.42 2.12 9.78
N GLY A 203 -1.17 2.51 10.04
CA GLY A 203 -0.25 1.78 10.91
C GLY A 203 -0.80 1.51 12.32
N PRO A 204 -1.25 2.54 13.08
CA PRO A 204 -1.80 2.36 14.42
C PRO A 204 -3.07 1.48 14.46
N TYR A 205 -3.91 1.56 13.43
CA TYR A 205 -5.10 0.73 13.33
C TYR A 205 -4.76 -0.74 13.05
N LEU A 206 -3.74 -0.99 12.22
CA LEU A 206 -3.21 -2.33 12.00
C LEU A 206 -2.58 -2.92 13.27
N GLU A 207 -1.82 -2.14 14.03
CA GLU A 207 -1.28 -2.59 15.33
C GLU A 207 -2.41 -2.99 16.31
N SER A 208 -3.50 -2.22 16.32
CA SER A 208 -4.69 -2.49 17.11
C SER A 208 -5.40 -3.76 16.64
N GLU A 209 -5.62 -3.90 15.33
CA GLU A 209 -6.21 -5.09 14.70
C GLU A 209 -5.41 -6.36 15.01
N ILE A 210 -4.08 -6.30 14.89
CA ILE A 210 -3.18 -7.41 15.25
C ILE A 210 -3.34 -7.75 16.73
N THR A 211 -3.36 -6.75 17.61
CA THR A 211 -3.51 -6.98 19.06
C THR A 211 -4.86 -7.63 19.39
N GLU A 212 -5.96 -7.13 18.82
CA GLU A 212 -7.29 -7.70 19.00
C GLU A 212 -7.36 -9.15 18.50
N ASN A 213 -6.84 -9.42 17.31
CA ASN A 213 -6.82 -10.76 16.75
C ASN A 213 -5.98 -11.73 17.61
N LEU A 214 -4.84 -11.27 18.13
CA LEU A 214 -4.02 -12.07 19.05
C LEU A 214 -4.73 -12.35 20.38
N LEU A 215 -5.68 -11.52 20.82
CA LEU A 215 -6.47 -11.78 22.03
C LEU A 215 -7.57 -12.83 21.78
N LEU A 216 -8.18 -12.81 20.60
CA LEU A 216 -9.30 -13.68 20.23
C LEU A 216 -8.84 -15.08 19.78
N LEU A 217 -7.66 -15.18 19.15
CA LEU A 217 -7.15 -16.43 18.61
C LEU A 217 -6.65 -17.40 19.69
N ASN A 218 -6.88 -18.69 19.45
CA ASN A 218 -6.29 -19.76 20.25
C ASN A 218 -4.76 -19.72 20.16
N LYS A 219 -4.08 -20.16 21.23
CA LYS A 219 -2.61 -20.07 21.36
C LYS A 219 -1.86 -20.73 20.20
N ASP A 220 -2.37 -21.83 19.67
CA ASP A 220 -1.81 -22.58 18.53
C ASP A 220 -1.96 -21.85 17.18
N LYS A 221 -2.81 -20.82 17.09
CA LYS A 221 -3.08 -20.05 15.86
C LYS A 221 -2.45 -18.66 15.82
N LYS A 222 -1.89 -18.20 16.93
CA LYS A 222 -1.29 -16.86 17.03
C LYS A 222 -0.07 -16.71 16.11
N GLU A 223 0.80 -17.72 16.09
CA GLU A 223 2.01 -17.72 15.26
C GLU A 223 1.66 -17.78 13.77
N ASP A 224 0.69 -18.63 13.38
CA ASP A 224 0.19 -18.70 12.00
C ASP A 224 -0.35 -17.35 11.54
N TYR A 225 -1.13 -16.67 12.40
CA TYR A 225 -1.65 -15.33 12.12
C TYR A 225 -0.54 -14.29 11.97
N LEU A 226 0.44 -14.25 12.88
CA LEU A 226 1.56 -13.30 12.77
C LEU A 226 2.37 -13.52 11.49
N ASN A 227 2.62 -14.78 11.12
CA ASN A 227 3.31 -15.11 9.87
C ASN A 227 2.47 -14.72 8.65
N TYR A 228 1.14 -14.86 8.71
CA TYR A 228 0.24 -14.40 7.66
C TYR A 228 0.32 -12.87 7.47
N VAL A 229 0.31 -12.10 8.56
CA VAL A 229 0.46 -10.64 8.50
C VAL A 229 1.83 -10.26 7.93
N LEU A 230 2.90 -10.87 8.43
CA LEU A 230 4.26 -10.65 7.93
C LEU A 230 4.40 -10.96 6.44
N ASP A 231 3.85 -12.08 5.98
CA ASP A 231 3.87 -12.47 4.57
C ASP A 231 3.19 -11.42 3.68
N LYS A 232 2.04 -10.91 4.12
CA LYS A 232 1.31 -9.88 3.37
C LYS A 232 2.09 -8.56 3.27
N ILE A 233 2.64 -8.09 4.38
CA ILE A 233 3.37 -6.82 4.42
C ILE A 233 4.69 -6.93 3.65
N ASN A 234 5.44 -8.02 3.81
CA ASN A 234 6.73 -8.20 3.12
C ASN A 234 6.60 -8.39 1.62
N LYS A 235 5.40 -8.73 1.12
CA LYS A 235 5.10 -8.81 -0.31
C LYS A 235 4.76 -7.46 -0.94
N THR A 236 4.68 -6.38 -0.17
CA THR A 236 4.48 -5.05 -0.73
C THR A 236 5.72 -4.57 -1.50
N PRO A 237 5.57 -3.76 -2.58
CA PRO A 237 6.66 -3.47 -3.51
C PRO A 237 7.89 -2.82 -2.87
N PHE A 238 7.68 -2.04 -1.81
CA PHE A 238 8.72 -1.22 -1.18
C PHE A 238 9.23 -1.79 0.16
N ALA A 239 8.76 -2.97 0.58
CA ALA A 239 9.13 -3.57 1.87
C ALA A 239 10.65 -3.80 2.04
N SER A 240 11.37 -4.03 0.93
CA SER A 240 12.78 -4.46 0.93
C SER A 240 13.72 -3.49 0.21
N ILE A 241 13.34 -2.24 0.02
CA ILE A 241 14.27 -1.25 -0.57
C ILE A 241 15.39 -0.90 0.43
N PRO A 242 16.58 -0.50 -0.06
CA PRO A 242 17.71 -0.12 0.79
C PRO A 242 17.44 1.09 1.69
N GLU A 243 18.14 1.20 2.82
CA GLU A 243 18.00 2.36 3.72
C GLU A 243 18.61 3.66 3.17
N ASP A 244 19.57 3.52 2.25
CA ASP A 244 20.24 4.60 1.53
C ASP A 244 19.50 5.04 0.26
N TYR A 245 18.28 4.55 0.03
CA TYR A 245 17.49 4.80 -1.18
C TYR A 245 17.31 6.29 -1.52
N ILE A 246 17.21 7.16 -0.50
CA ILE A 246 17.05 8.61 -0.67
C ILE A 246 18.35 9.41 -0.48
N ASP A 247 19.51 8.77 -0.30
CA ASP A 247 20.75 9.46 0.07
C ASP A 247 21.24 10.44 -1.00
N LYS A 248 20.91 10.17 -2.27
CA LYS A 248 21.16 11.11 -3.37
C LYS A 248 20.46 12.46 -3.13
N TRP A 249 19.24 12.43 -2.59
CA TRP A 249 18.46 13.63 -2.28
C TRP A 249 18.93 14.28 -0.98
N LEU A 250 19.20 13.49 0.05
CA LEU A 250 19.76 14.01 1.31
C LEU A 250 21.09 14.76 1.06
N THR A 251 21.94 14.21 0.19
CA THR A 251 23.21 14.85 -0.22
C THR A 251 22.95 16.12 -1.03
N LYS A 252 22.03 16.08 -2.01
CA LYS A 252 21.68 17.24 -2.85
C LYS A 252 21.20 18.43 -2.02
N TYR A 253 20.30 18.19 -1.07
CA TYR A 253 19.69 19.23 -0.23
C TYR A 253 20.46 19.50 1.07
N LYS A 254 21.55 18.78 1.33
CA LYS A 254 22.42 18.90 2.52
C LYS A 254 21.63 18.78 3.84
N VAL A 255 20.80 17.74 3.91
CA VAL A 255 19.97 17.44 5.09
C VAL A 255 20.34 16.10 5.70
N ASP A 256 20.03 15.93 6.98
CA ASP A 256 20.23 14.67 7.69
C ASP A 256 18.98 13.79 7.59
N ARG A 257 19.18 12.47 7.45
CA ARG A 257 18.09 11.48 7.38
C ARG A 257 17.17 11.54 8.59
N ASN A 258 17.71 11.85 9.77
CA ASN A 258 16.95 11.95 11.03
C ASN A 258 15.96 13.13 11.06
N GLU A 259 16.04 14.04 10.08
CA GLU A 259 15.07 15.13 9.93
C GLU A 259 13.80 14.69 9.19
N PHE A 260 13.79 13.51 8.57
CA PHE A 260 12.61 12.99 7.87
C PHE A 260 11.38 12.91 8.81
N PRO A 261 10.18 13.27 8.34
CA PRO A 261 9.85 13.79 7.00
C PRO A 261 9.99 15.31 6.87
N ASN A 262 10.18 16.02 7.99
CA ASN A 262 10.15 17.49 8.08
C ASN A 262 11.57 18.07 8.15
N PHE A 263 12.15 18.35 6.99
CA PHE A 263 13.54 18.78 6.88
C PHE A 263 13.74 20.23 7.30
N LYS A 264 14.96 20.60 7.71
CA LYS A 264 15.29 22.03 7.91
C LYS A 264 15.45 22.78 6.59
N ASN A 265 15.75 22.08 5.51
CA ASN A 265 15.89 22.68 4.19
C ASN A 265 14.50 23.02 3.63
N GLN A 266 14.21 24.31 3.50
CA GLN A 266 12.93 24.81 2.99
C GLN A 266 12.66 24.40 1.54
N GLU A 267 13.69 24.39 0.68
CA GLU A 267 13.55 24.00 -0.73
C GLU A 267 13.11 22.54 -0.87
N LEU A 268 13.65 21.64 -0.03
CA LEU A 268 13.22 20.24 -0.03
C LEU A 268 11.78 20.10 0.46
N ASN A 269 11.40 20.79 1.54
CA ASN A 269 10.02 20.74 2.01
C ASN A 269 9.05 21.29 0.95
N GLU A 270 9.39 22.40 0.30
CA GLU A 270 8.60 22.94 -0.81
C GLU A 270 8.45 21.91 -1.94
N VAL A 271 9.52 21.20 -2.31
CA VAL A 271 9.46 20.11 -3.29
C VAL A 271 8.52 18.98 -2.85
N LEU A 272 8.51 18.62 -1.58
CA LEU A 272 7.69 17.55 -1.02
C LEU A 272 6.22 17.95 -0.80
N GLU A 273 5.94 19.26 -0.69
CA GLU A 273 4.60 19.85 -0.50
C GLU A 273 3.99 20.41 -1.80
N THR A 274 4.74 20.46 -2.89
CA THR A 274 4.26 21.04 -4.15
C THR A 274 3.67 19.97 -5.05
N TYR A 275 2.47 20.20 -5.58
CA TYR A 275 1.85 19.31 -6.57
C TYR A 275 2.58 19.42 -7.92
N TYR A 276 3.05 18.29 -8.47
CA TYR A 276 3.91 18.29 -9.67
C TYR A 276 3.25 18.87 -10.92
N ALA A 277 1.92 18.74 -11.05
CA ALA A 277 1.15 19.33 -12.16
C ALA A 277 0.52 20.68 -11.79
N SER A 278 1.08 21.39 -10.81
CA SER A 278 0.65 22.76 -10.48
C SER A 278 0.83 23.70 -11.68
N GLU A 279 -0.14 24.59 -11.90
CA GLU A 279 -0.13 25.62 -12.95
C GLU A 279 1.09 26.56 -12.88
N HIS A 280 1.78 26.60 -11.73
CA HIS A 280 2.98 27.42 -11.51
C HIS A 280 4.27 26.77 -12.03
N ILE A 281 4.27 25.48 -12.40
CA ILE A 281 5.44 24.79 -12.94
C ILE A 281 5.39 24.80 -14.46
N THR A 282 6.19 25.68 -15.06
CA THR A 282 6.10 26.02 -16.50
C THR A 282 6.91 25.13 -17.43
N THR A 283 7.66 24.16 -16.89
CA THR A 283 8.54 23.28 -17.69
C THR A 283 8.41 21.82 -17.29
N TYR A 284 8.26 20.94 -18.27
CA TYR A 284 8.18 19.48 -18.11
C TYR A 284 9.33 18.90 -17.27
N ASP A 285 10.57 19.36 -17.50
CA ASP A 285 11.75 18.88 -16.76
C ASP A 285 11.65 19.14 -15.24
N LYS A 286 11.03 20.26 -14.85
CA LYS A 286 10.81 20.58 -13.42
C LYS A 286 9.70 19.74 -12.82
N GLN A 287 8.63 19.45 -13.58
CA GLN A 287 7.56 18.56 -13.14
C GLN A 287 8.09 17.15 -12.93
N HIS A 288 8.89 16.64 -13.87
CA HIS A 288 9.55 15.34 -13.76
C HIS A 288 10.52 15.27 -12.58
N ALA A 289 11.41 16.25 -12.42
CA ALA A 289 12.35 16.24 -11.31
C ALA A 289 11.66 16.25 -9.94
N LEU A 290 10.55 16.96 -9.81
CA LEU A 290 9.78 17.02 -8.57
C LEU A 290 9.01 15.72 -8.33
N LEU A 291 8.42 15.13 -9.38
CA LEU A 291 7.76 13.83 -9.31
C LEU A 291 8.74 12.72 -8.89
N ASP A 292 9.94 12.69 -9.49
CA ASP A 292 10.98 11.70 -9.19
C ASP A 292 11.42 11.76 -7.72
N ILE A 293 11.63 12.98 -7.19
CA ILE A 293 11.98 13.17 -5.78
C ILE A 293 10.85 12.64 -4.89
N GLN A 294 9.61 13.05 -5.14
CA GLN A 294 8.48 12.67 -4.31
C GLN A 294 8.18 11.16 -4.32
N ILE A 295 8.33 10.49 -5.47
CA ILE A 295 8.23 9.03 -5.57
C ILE A 295 9.30 8.36 -4.70
N ASP A 296 10.54 8.83 -4.75
CA ASP A 296 11.60 8.22 -3.97
C ASP A 296 11.36 8.36 -2.45
N PHE A 297 10.88 9.53 -2.01
CA PHE A 297 10.48 9.74 -0.63
C PHE A 297 9.26 8.92 -0.22
N TYR A 298 8.28 8.74 -1.12
CA TYR A 298 7.13 7.85 -0.89
C TYR A 298 7.58 6.41 -0.66
N CYS A 299 8.41 5.85 -1.55
CA CYS A 299 8.91 4.49 -1.43
C CYS A 299 9.68 4.29 -0.13
N TYR A 300 10.52 5.28 0.23
CA TYR A 300 11.24 5.28 1.50
C TYR A 300 10.32 5.30 2.72
N ALA A 301 9.29 6.14 2.72
CA ALA A 301 8.31 6.21 3.80
C ALA A 301 7.53 4.89 3.96
N ALA A 302 7.10 4.30 2.84
CA ALA A 302 6.42 3.00 2.83
C ALA A 302 7.29 1.91 3.46
N MET A 303 8.58 1.87 3.10
CA MET A 303 9.55 0.94 3.70
C MET A 303 9.71 1.13 5.22
N LEU A 304 9.75 2.38 5.69
CA LEU A 304 9.85 2.67 7.13
C LEU A 304 8.62 2.19 7.90
N GLU A 305 7.41 2.42 7.39
CA GLU A 305 6.19 1.94 8.05
C GLU A 305 6.09 0.41 8.00
N VAL A 306 6.53 -0.24 6.92
CA VAL A 306 6.68 -1.71 6.89
C VAL A 306 7.59 -2.19 8.03
N LYS A 307 8.80 -1.61 8.16
CA LYS A 307 9.74 -1.99 9.22
C LYS A 307 9.17 -1.80 10.61
N LYS A 308 8.41 -0.73 10.83
CA LYS A 308 7.73 -0.46 12.10
C LYS A 308 6.71 -1.55 12.44
N ILE A 309 5.85 -1.93 11.51
CA ILE A 309 4.87 -3.01 11.75
C ILE A 309 5.55 -4.37 11.89
N VAL A 310 6.59 -4.67 11.10
CA VAL A 310 7.39 -5.90 11.26
C VAL A 310 8.00 -5.96 12.67
N THR A 311 8.64 -4.87 13.12
CA THR A 311 9.20 -4.76 14.47
C THR A 311 8.13 -4.99 15.53
N PHE A 312 6.95 -4.38 15.36
CA PHE A 312 5.82 -4.59 16.25
C PHE A 312 5.41 -6.07 16.31
N ILE A 313 5.27 -6.75 15.17
CA ILE A 313 4.93 -8.17 15.10
C ILE A 313 6.01 -9.03 15.77
N GLU A 314 7.29 -8.74 15.55
CA GLU A 314 8.40 -9.45 16.19
C GLU A 314 8.30 -9.36 17.71
N THR A 315 7.92 -8.20 18.27
CA THR A 315 7.68 -8.07 19.72
C THR A 315 6.55 -8.95 20.24
N LYS A 316 5.58 -9.32 19.39
CA LYS A 316 4.44 -10.19 19.74
C LYS A 316 4.74 -11.67 19.54
N SER A 317 5.61 -12.02 18.60
CA SER A 317 5.93 -13.41 18.23
C SER A 317 6.82 -14.15 19.24
N GLY A 318 7.39 -13.45 20.23
CA GLY A 318 8.34 -14.03 21.18
C GLY A 318 9.69 -14.44 20.56
N LYS A 319 9.87 -14.27 19.24
CA LYS A 319 11.16 -14.42 18.54
C LYS A 319 12.01 -13.17 18.78
N GLN A 320 12.69 -13.09 19.91
CA GLN A 320 13.85 -12.22 20.01
C GLN A 320 14.96 -12.82 19.11
N LYS A 321 15.17 -12.24 17.92
CA LYS A 321 16.44 -12.43 17.22
C LYS A 321 17.51 -11.67 18.00
N GLU A 322 18.33 -12.39 18.76
CA GLU A 322 19.64 -11.90 19.16
C GLU A 322 20.45 -11.64 17.88
N THR A 323 20.47 -10.39 17.45
CA THR A 323 21.40 -9.92 16.42
C THR A 323 22.59 -9.30 17.16
N PRO A 324 23.85 -9.67 16.87
CA PRO A 324 25.00 -9.09 17.56
C PRO A 324 25.16 -7.63 17.12
N LEU A 325 24.64 -6.70 17.93
CA LEU A 325 24.85 -5.27 17.76
C LEU A 325 26.22 -4.89 18.33
N THR A 326 27.23 -4.83 17.47
CA THR A 326 28.23 -3.76 17.58
C THR A 326 27.68 -2.52 16.89
N VAL A 327 26.77 -1.82 17.58
CA VAL A 327 26.45 -0.42 17.32
C VAL A 327 26.45 0.27 18.67
N LYS A 328 27.28 1.30 18.80
CA LYS A 328 27.33 2.15 19.99
C LYS A 328 25.91 2.63 20.30
N GLN A 329 25.45 2.34 21.51
CA GLN A 329 24.19 2.82 22.06
C GLN A 329 24.11 4.35 21.94
N GLU A 330 23.29 4.86 21.04
CA GLU A 330 22.52 6.05 21.37
C GLU A 330 21.31 5.58 22.16
N LYS A 331 21.29 5.96 23.45
CA LYS A 331 20.24 5.61 24.40
C LYS A 331 18.90 6.05 23.84
N SER A 332 17.93 5.14 23.83
CA SER A 332 16.53 5.54 23.67
C SER A 332 16.23 6.66 24.66
N LYS A 333 15.53 7.71 24.22
CA LYS A 333 15.11 8.83 25.08
C LYS A 333 14.09 8.41 26.14
N GLN A 334 13.69 7.13 26.17
CA GLN A 334 12.71 6.58 27.09
C GLN A 334 13.37 6.20 28.42
N LEU A 335 12.73 6.58 29.53
CA LEU A 335 13.14 6.15 30.87
C LEU A 335 13.03 4.63 31.01
N THR A 336 13.94 4.04 31.79
CA THR A 336 13.86 2.60 32.11
C THR A 336 12.62 2.31 32.98
N VAL A 337 12.19 1.05 33.05
CA VAL A 337 11.08 0.63 33.95
C VAL A 337 11.29 1.12 35.38
N ASN A 338 12.52 1.02 35.89
CA ASN A 338 12.85 1.45 37.24
C ASN A 338 12.77 2.97 37.38
N GLN A 339 13.32 3.72 36.42
CA GLN A 339 13.23 5.18 36.36
C GLN A 339 11.77 5.67 36.26
N ILE A 340 10.92 5.00 35.49
CA ILE A 340 9.49 5.34 35.40
C ILE A 340 8.79 5.12 36.73
N VAL A 341 9.01 3.98 37.39
CA VAL A 341 8.41 3.70 38.71
C VAL A 341 8.88 4.71 39.76
N LEU A 342 10.15 5.11 39.72
CA LEU A 342 10.70 6.15 40.60
C LEU A 342 10.09 7.52 40.32
N LEU A 343 9.98 7.92 39.05
CA LEU A 343 9.31 9.16 38.69
C LEU A 343 7.86 9.18 39.17
N LEU A 344 7.12 8.09 38.97
CA LEU A 344 5.74 7.96 39.45
C LEU A 344 5.64 8.06 40.98
N GLN A 345 6.62 7.51 41.70
CA GLN A 345 6.73 7.65 43.15
C GLN A 345 6.90 9.11 43.57
N GLU A 346 7.85 9.82 42.96
CA GLU A 346 8.13 11.23 43.27
C GLU A 346 6.96 12.16 42.89
N THR A 347 6.25 11.86 41.80
CA THR A 347 5.04 12.62 41.42
C THR A 347 3.80 12.27 42.25
N GLY A 348 3.90 11.36 43.22
CA GLY A 348 2.81 10.99 44.13
C GLY A 348 1.75 10.05 43.53
N PHE A 349 2.03 9.37 42.42
CA PHE A 349 1.08 8.46 41.75
C PHE A 349 0.60 7.34 42.69
N PHE A 350 1.52 6.76 43.46
CA PHE A 350 1.20 5.67 44.40
C PHE A 350 0.44 6.13 45.65
N ASN A 351 0.38 7.44 45.92
CA ASN A 351 -0.32 8.00 47.08
C ASN A 351 -1.82 8.20 46.83
N HIS A 352 -2.31 7.95 45.62
CA HIS A 352 -3.75 8.03 45.33
C HIS A 352 -4.47 6.87 46.06
N PRO A 353 -5.57 7.10 46.81
CA PRO A 353 -6.19 6.08 47.67
C PRO A 353 -6.56 4.77 46.94
N ASN A 354 -7.01 4.87 45.69
CA ASN A 354 -7.36 3.69 44.88
C ASN A 354 -6.14 2.90 44.39
N ILE A 355 -4.98 3.56 44.26
CA ILE A 355 -3.73 2.97 43.78
C ILE A 355 -2.97 2.39 44.97
N GLU A 356 -2.87 3.12 46.07
CA GLU A 356 -2.23 2.69 47.31
C GLU A 356 -2.82 1.36 47.83
N ASN A 357 -4.16 1.26 47.85
CA ASN A 357 -4.87 0.07 48.30
C ASN A 357 -4.90 -1.09 47.27
N ALA A 358 -4.43 -0.86 46.05
CA ALA A 358 -4.39 -1.89 45.03
C ALA A 358 -3.22 -2.86 45.25
N SER A 359 -3.38 -4.13 44.88
CA SER A 359 -2.27 -5.08 44.93
C SER A 359 -1.15 -4.65 43.99
N LYS A 360 0.11 -4.98 44.30
CA LYS A 360 1.25 -4.68 43.43
C LYS A 360 1.10 -5.25 42.00
N VAL A 361 0.31 -6.32 41.85
CA VAL A 361 -0.08 -6.87 40.54
C VAL A 361 -0.97 -5.87 39.79
N LYS A 362 -2.06 -5.40 40.41
CA LYS A 362 -2.97 -4.40 39.82
C LYS A 362 -2.28 -3.07 39.56
N GLN A 363 -1.40 -2.62 40.45
CA GLN A 363 -0.57 -1.43 40.23
C GLN A 363 0.35 -1.63 39.02
N SER A 364 0.97 -2.80 38.88
CA SER A 364 1.83 -3.10 37.73
C SER A 364 1.06 -3.22 36.42
N GLU A 365 -0.16 -3.74 36.44
CA GLU A 365 -1.06 -3.78 35.28
C GLU A 365 -1.46 -2.37 34.85
N LEU A 366 -1.81 -1.49 35.79
CA LEU A 366 -2.14 -0.09 35.51
C LEU A 366 -0.96 0.65 34.87
N ILE A 367 0.25 0.51 35.43
CA ILE A 367 1.44 1.16 34.87
C ILE A 367 1.84 0.51 33.53
N SER A 368 1.61 -0.79 33.36
CA SER A 368 1.83 -1.49 32.09
C SER A 368 0.89 -0.96 30.99
N LEU A 369 -0.36 -0.66 31.33
CA LEU A 369 -1.30 0.01 30.43
C LEU A 369 -0.85 1.43 30.05
N LEU A 370 -0.29 2.19 31.00
CA LEU A 370 0.20 3.55 30.74
C LEU A 370 1.48 3.60 29.90
N THR A 371 2.35 2.61 30.03
CA THR A 371 3.73 2.66 29.51
C THR A 371 4.01 1.68 28.38
N GLY A 372 3.13 0.69 28.18
CA GLY A 372 3.38 -0.44 27.28
C GLY A 372 4.47 -1.40 27.76
N LEU A 373 5.05 -1.19 28.95
CA LEU A 373 6.18 -1.97 29.45
C LEU A 373 5.72 -3.25 30.17
N ASN A 374 6.62 -4.23 30.26
CA ASN A 374 6.32 -5.54 30.83
C ASN A 374 5.88 -5.46 32.31
N GLY A 375 4.65 -5.89 32.60
CA GLY A 375 4.07 -5.89 33.95
C GLY A 375 4.88 -6.65 35.00
N LYS A 376 5.61 -7.72 34.65
CA LYS A 376 6.48 -8.45 35.59
C LYS A 376 7.69 -7.60 36.00
N ASN A 377 8.29 -6.89 35.05
CA ASN A 377 9.41 -5.99 35.33
C ASN A 377 8.95 -4.78 36.15
N ILE A 378 7.79 -4.22 35.80
CA ILE A 378 7.16 -3.13 36.56
C ILE A 378 6.86 -3.58 37.98
N LYS A 379 6.20 -4.74 38.16
CA LYS A 379 5.91 -5.30 39.49
C LYS A 379 7.18 -5.45 40.32
N THR A 380 8.25 -5.95 39.71
CA THR A 380 9.55 -6.09 40.38
C THR A 380 10.12 -4.73 40.78
N ALA A 381 9.98 -3.70 39.94
CA ALA A 381 10.41 -2.34 40.26
C ALA A 381 9.56 -1.70 41.37
N ILE A 382 8.23 -1.88 41.36
CA ILE A 382 7.35 -1.42 42.46
C ILE A 382 7.72 -2.11 43.77
N GLN A 383 8.02 -3.41 43.74
CA GLN A 383 8.48 -4.14 44.94
C GLN A 383 9.82 -3.63 45.49
N LYS A 384 10.64 -2.94 44.68
CA LYS A 384 11.87 -2.31 45.18
C LYS A 384 11.59 -1.06 46.02
N LEU A 385 10.46 -0.38 45.81
CA LEU A 385 10.05 0.77 46.63
C LEU A 385 9.84 0.38 48.09
N ASP A 386 9.46 -0.89 48.34
CA ASP A 386 9.24 -1.41 49.70
C ASP A 386 10.54 -1.89 50.39
N LYS A 387 11.68 -1.88 49.69
CA LYS A 387 12.97 -2.38 50.21
C LYS A 387 13.75 -1.27 50.90
N LYS A 388 14.62 -1.66 51.84
CA LYS A 388 15.53 -0.70 52.48
C LYS A 388 16.64 -0.28 51.50
N PRO A 389 17.17 0.95 51.58
CA PRO A 389 18.30 1.39 50.74
C PRO A 389 19.51 0.45 50.79
N SER A 390 19.77 -0.19 51.93
CA SER A 390 20.84 -1.18 52.09
C SER A 390 20.68 -2.46 51.26
N GLU A 391 19.46 -2.74 50.78
CA GLU A 391 19.12 -3.91 49.95
C GLU A 391 19.08 -3.57 48.45
N LEU A 392 19.31 -2.30 48.11
CA LEU A 392 19.25 -1.76 46.76
C LEU A 392 20.68 -1.43 46.31
N GLY A 393 21.13 -2.06 45.22
CA GLY A 393 22.50 -1.87 44.72
C GLY A 393 22.72 -0.49 44.11
N GLU A 394 23.98 -0.13 43.85
CA GLU A 394 24.41 1.18 43.32
C GLU A 394 23.64 1.65 42.06
N ASN A 395 23.19 0.71 41.23
CA ASN A 395 22.42 1.04 40.02
C ASN A 395 21.04 1.64 40.32
N TYR A 396 20.44 1.31 41.46
CA TYR A 396 19.17 1.89 41.87
C TYR A 396 19.35 3.36 42.30
N GLN A 397 20.43 3.66 43.04
CA GLN A 397 20.75 5.04 43.40
C GLN A 397 21.03 5.90 42.17
N LYS A 398 21.74 5.38 41.17
CA LYS A 398 21.95 6.08 39.89
C LYS A 398 20.64 6.41 39.15
N ASP A 399 19.64 5.54 39.27
CA ASP A 399 18.31 5.82 38.70
C ASP A 399 17.58 6.91 39.49
N ASN A 400 17.67 6.92 40.82
CA ASN A 400 17.15 8.00 41.67
C ASN A 400 17.77 9.35 41.32
N ASP A 401 19.11 9.44 41.31
CA ASP A 401 19.84 10.67 41.01
C ASP A 401 19.47 11.23 39.62
N LYS A 402 19.17 10.33 38.66
CA LYS A 402 18.73 10.73 37.32
C LYS A 402 17.31 11.29 37.33
N ILE A 403 16.38 10.70 38.08
CA ILE A 403 15.01 11.19 38.20
C ILE A 403 14.97 12.53 38.93
N GLU A 404 15.73 12.68 40.01
CA GLU A 404 15.87 13.95 40.74
C GLU A 404 16.35 15.07 39.79
N ARG A 405 17.41 14.83 39.03
CA ARG A 405 17.88 15.79 38.00
C ARG A 405 16.83 16.14 36.95
N ILE A 406 15.96 15.20 36.57
CA ILE A 406 14.90 15.47 35.60
C ILE A 406 13.85 16.39 36.22
N LEU A 407 13.46 16.13 37.47
CA LEU A 407 12.49 16.94 38.20
C LEU A 407 13.04 18.34 38.53
N ASP A 408 14.31 18.44 38.89
CA ASP A 408 14.99 19.72 39.12
C ASP A 408 15.03 20.59 37.87
N ASN A 409 15.22 19.99 36.69
CA ASN A 409 15.21 20.72 35.42
C ASN A 409 13.81 21.20 34.98
N LEU A 410 12.74 20.73 35.64
CA LEU A 410 11.37 21.19 35.40
C LEU A 410 10.95 22.34 36.33
N SER A 411 11.75 22.62 37.37
CA SER A 411 11.56 23.69 38.35
C SER A 411 12.35 24.93 37.95
#